data_AF-A0A9K3HQK4-F1
#
_entry.id   AF-A0A9K3HQK4-F1
#
_cell.length_a   1.000
_cell.length_b   1.000
_cell.length_c   1.000
_cell.angle_alpha   90.00
_cell.angle_beta   90.00
_cell.angle_gamma   90.00
#
_symmetry.space_group_name_H-M   'P 1'
#
loop_
_entity.id
_entity.type
_entity.pdbx_description
1 polymer ?
#
loop_
_entity_poly.entity_id
_entity_poly.type
_entity_poly.pdbx_seq_one_letter_code
_entity_poly.pdbx_strand_id
1 'polypeptide(L)'
;MSHITQFQHLKIQLEAIRSATNNFSDDNCIGGGGFGKVYKGQLIHSRGETMVALKRLNRASMQGDPEFWKEILMLPLYPHENIVSLLGYCDEAGEKILVYEYAPRKSLDYYLASDNLTWIQRLKICIGAARGLEHLHTPTGTQLRIVHRDIKSSNILLDNNWNAKISDFGLSKFAPANNQFTFMISNPAGTLGYIDPLYHETGLLTKESDVYSFGVVLFEVLCGRLCFSNTNLHPLIGLVREYYEQNKISELVHSNLKDEIDVSSLEMFADIAYQCLRRERTERPLMRQVVGALEWSLVLQERADANPAVHRDGILTVKVLSITDLNNNPLDASKQYLVLEVSIGVYIQRKAKYYEANAKCNEEFTLYVNNLLEKDLYIYVNNIVSVNKHCHLGKSWMKLIDLTPEIPCTRKLPLSDVNDHQIGNLIVEVSYKPINIEDVISFVLKAPIGTPKDGGLLVIIIHGANLYETKGPLSVSLIFRGEVRKTKSMMNTNIPVWIQEFTFMLEQPPTDENVHFDVINDESMEPIGWVDVSLASVVNSKLTDVYYSLEPTYPVGEIAVTNLLHRWRCIGEPLLR
;
A
#
# COMPACT_ATOMS: atom_id res chain seq x y z
N MET A 1 -35.27 17.93 28.25
CA MET A 1 -35.76 19.30 27.97
C MET A 1 -34.78 20.41 28.36
N SER A 2 -33.80 20.19 29.26
CA SER A 2 -32.79 21.21 29.63
C SER A 2 -31.73 21.52 28.55
N HIS A 3 -31.52 20.64 27.56
CA HIS A 3 -30.56 20.87 26.46
C HIS A 3 -31.12 21.70 25.30
N ILE A 4 -32.45 21.86 25.20
CA ILE A 4 -33.09 22.62 24.10
C ILE A 4 -32.86 24.12 24.27
N THR A 5 -32.74 24.62 25.50
CA THR A 5 -32.44 26.03 25.79
C THR A 5 -31.03 26.44 25.38
N GLN A 6 -30.06 25.51 25.40
CA GLN A 6 -28.66 25.79 25.08
C GLN A 6 -28.48 26.31 23.65
N PHE A 7 -29.26 25.79 22.69
CA PHE A 7 -29.12 26.11 21.27
C PHE A 7 -30.20 27.07 20.75
N GLN A 8 -31.01 27.69 21.61
CA GLN A 8 -32.05 28.64 21.18
C GLN A 8 -31.48 29.81 20.37
N HIS A 9 -30.24 30.22 20.62
CA HIS A 9 -29.54 31.27 19.87
C HIS A 9 -29.28 30.91 18.40
N LEU A 10 -29.38 29.62 18.02
CA LEU A 10 -29.25 29.12 16.65
C LEU A 10 -30.59 29.06 15.90
N LYS A 11 -31.71 29.41 16.55
CA LYS A 11 -33.04 29.33 15.93
C LYS A 11 -33.22 30.45 14.90
N ILE A 12 -33.61 30.07 13.68
CA ILE A 12 -33.89 30.96 12.56
C ILE A 12 -35.40 30.90 12.26
N GLN A 13 -36.01 32.06 12.04
CA GLN A 13 -37.44 32.15 11.71
C GLN A 13 -37.73 31.55 10.34
N LEU A 14 -38.86 30.85 10.22
CA LEU A 14 -39.27 30.23 8.95
C LEU A 14 -39.42 31.25 7.81
N GLU A 15 -39.85 32.48 8.12
CA GLU A 15 -40.02 33.54 7.13
C GLU A 15 -38.69 33.94 6.47
N ALA A 16 -37.61 34.02 7.26
CA ALA A 16 -36.28 34.29 6.73
C ALA A 16 -35.81 33.16 5.80
N ILE A 17 -36.08 31.91 6.17
CA ILE A 17 -35.77 30.73 5.35
C ILE A 17 -36.55 30.70 4.04
N ARG A 18 -37.85 31.05 4.08
CA ARG A 18 -38.68 31.17 2.88
C ARG A 18 -38.16 32.25 1.95
N SER A 19 -37.83 33.43 2.49
CA SER A 19 -37.23 34.51 1.70
C SER A 19 -35.91 34.07 1.06
N ALA A 20 -35.02 33.42 1.83
CA ALA A 20 -33.71 32.99 1.37
C ALA A 20 -33.76 31.93 0.25
N THR A 21 -34.81 31.12 0.21
CA THR A 21 -34.95 29.99 -0.72
C THR A 21 -35.93 30.26 -1.86
N ASN A 22 -36.49 31.47 -1.95
CA ASN A 22 -37.62 31.79 -2.83
C ASN A 22 -38.78 30.79 -2.63
N ASN A 23 -39.22 30.65 -1.38
CA ASN A 23 -40.25 29.72 -0.92
C ASN A 23 -39.99 28.26 -1.31
N PHE A 24 -38.76 27.78 -1.10
CA PHE A 24 -38.33 26.44 -1.48
C PHE A 24 -38.53 26.13 -2.97
N SER A 25 -38.23 27.10 -3.86
CA SER A 25 -38.27 26.89 -5.31
C SER A 25 -37.42 25.68 -5.71
N ASP A 26 -37.92 24.87 -6.65
CA ASP A 26 -37.16 23.74 -7.18
C ASP A 26 -35.88 24.20 -7.91
N ASP A 27 -35.80 25.46 -8.40
CA ASP A 27 -34.56 26.05 -8.95
C ASP A 27 -33.43 26.16 -7.91
N ASN A 28 -33.82 26.21 -6.63
CA ASN A 28 -32.89 26.24 -5.51
C ASN A 28 -32.66 24.87 -4.90
N CYS A 29 -33.33 23.81 -5.36
CA CYS A 29 -33.12 22.45 -4.90
C CYS A 29 -31.76 21.93 -5.41
N ILE A 30 -30.83 21.65 -4.50
CA ILE A 30 -29.48 21.19 -4.81
C ILE A 30 -29.27 19.70 -4.50
N GLY A 31 -30.24 19.06 -3.87
CA GLY A 31 -30.21 17.62 -3.59
C GLY A 31 -31.48 17.15 -2.90
N GLY A 32 -31.72 15.84 -2.93
CA GLY A 32 -32.86 15.23 -2.24
C GLY A 32 -32.68 13.73 -2.06
N GLY A 33 -33.13 13.20 -0.94
CA GLY A 33 -33.05 11.78 -0.61
C GLY A 33 -33.98 11.39 0.54
N GLY A 34 -33.72 10.23 1.17
CA GLY A 34 -34.53 9.70 2.27
C GLY A 34 -34.65 10.64 3.48
N PHE A 35 -33.69 11.55 3.65
CA PHE A 35 -33.63 12.53 4.74
C PHE A 35 -34.24 13.90 4.39
N GLY A 36 -34.86 14.05 3.22
CA GLY A 36 -35.49 15.30 2.78
C GLY A 36 -34.78 15.98 1.61
N LYS A 37 -35.25 17.19 1.27
CA LYS A 37 -34.70 18.03 0.19
C LYS A 37 -33.73 19.07 0.76
N VAL A 38 -32.66 19.34 0.04
CA VAL A 38 -31.68 20.38 0.38
C VAL A 38 -31.78 21.50 -0.63
N TYR A 39 -31.89 22.74 -0.14
CA TYR A 39 -31.98 23.94 -0.96
C TYR A 39 -30.75 24.83 -0.73
N LYS A 40 -30.26 25.49 -1.77
CA LYS A 40 -29.37 26.65 -1.59
C LYS A 40 -30.22 27.88 -1.29
N GLY A 41 -29.69 28.79 -0.49
CA GLY A 41 -30.35 30.07 -0.23
C GLY A 41 -29.39 31.12 0.30
N GLN A 42 -29.79 32.37 0.23
CA GLN A 42 -29.02 33.50 0.75
C GLN A 42 -29.70 34.03 2.01
N LEU A 43 -29.09 33.79 3.18
CA LEU A 43 -29.59 34.30 4.44
C LEU A 43 -29.02 35.69 4.73
N ILE A 44 -29.91 36.62 5.03
CA ILE A 44 -29.58 37.99 5.45
C ILE A 44 -29.52 38.01 6.97
N HIS A 45 -28.39 38.45 7.52
CA HIS A 45 -28.21 38.61 8.96
C HIS A 45 -27.39 39.88 9.27
N SER A 46 -27.23 40.20 10.56
CA SER A 46 -26.56 41.43 11.01
C SER A 46 -25.11 41.61 10.52
N ARG A 47 -24.45 40.53 10.08
CA ARG A 47 -23.08 40.54 9.54
C ARG A 47 -23.00 40.56 8.01
N GLY A 48 -24.12 40.71 7.31
CA GLY A 48 -24.21 40.68 5.84
C GLY A 48 -25.02 39.51 5.30
N GLU A 49 -24.75 39.13 4.06
CA GLU A 49 -25.43 38.04 3.35
C GLU A 49 -24.54 36.80 3.30
N THR A 50 -25.09 35.63 3.65
CA THR A 50 -24.36 34.36 3.64
C THR A 50 -25.11 33.33 2.80
N MET A 51 -24.41 32.70 1.86
CA MET A 51 -24.92 31.53 1.15
C MET A 51 -24.94 30.31 2.06
N VAL A 52 -26.09 29.62 2.10
CA VAL A 52 -26.34 28.50 3.01
C VAL A 52 -26.98 27.32 2.29
N ALA A 53 -26.83 26.13 2.86
CA ALA A 53 -27.57 24.93 2.49
C ALA A 53 -28.66 24.65 3.53
N LEU A 54 -29.91 24.50 3.09
CA LEU A 54 -31.08 24.31 3.95
C LEU A 54 -31.67 22.92 3.71
N LYS A 55 -31.42 22.00 4.64
CA LYS A 55 -31.97 20.63 4.61
C LYS A 55 -33.34 20.65 5.27
N ARG A 56 -34.39 20.61 4.45
CA ARG A 56 -35.79 20.54 4.87
C ARG A 56 -36.17 19.07 5.03
N LEU A 57 -36.35 18.63 6.27
CA LEU A 57 -36.64 17.23 6.58
C LEU A 57 -38.05 16.84 6.13
N ASN A 58 -38.19 15.60 5.67
CA ASN A 58 -39.48 15.08 5.24
C ASN A 58 -40.34 14.70 6.44
N ARG A 59 -41.57 15.26 6.52
CA ARG A 59 -42.52 14.97 7.61
C ARG A 59 -43.05 13.54 7.60
N ALA A 60 -43.02 12.86 6.45
CA ALA A 60 -43.59 11.52 6.29
C ALA A 60 -42.68 10.40 6.82
N SER A 61 -41.40 10.67 7.06
CA SER A 61 -40.50 9.69 7.67
C SER A 61 -40.58 9.79 9.19
N MET A 62 -41.07 8.74 9.85
CA MET A 62 -41.06 8.62 11.32
C MET A 62 -39.64 8.64 11.94
N GLN A 63 -38.60 8.70 11.09
CA GLN A 63 -37.17 8.75 11.43
C GLN A 63 -36.62 10.18 11.60
N GLY A 64 -37.28 11.22 11.06
CA GLY A 64 -36.66 12.56 10.95
C GLY A 64 -36.49 13.33 12.26
N ASP A 65 -37.36 13.12 13.25
CA ASP A 65 -37.35 13.90 14.50
C ASP A 65 -36.11 13.63 15.40
N PRO A 66 -35.75 12.36 15.68
CA PRO A 66 -34.51 12.06 16.41
C PRO A 66 -33.25 12.51 15.67
N GLU A 67 -33.22 12.37 14.35
CA GLU A 67 -32.08 12.75 13.50
C GLU A 67 -31.87 14.27 13.52
N PHE A 68 -32.94 15.05 13.40
CA PHE A 68 -32.92 16.51 13.53
C PHE A 68 -32.24 16.99 14.81
N TRP A 69 -32.68 16.47 15.95
CA TRP A 69 -32.14 16.89 17.25
C TRP A 69 -30.71 16.40 17.46
N LYS A 70 -30.33 15.23 16.95
CA LYS A 70 -28.92 14.78 17.03
C LYS A 70 -27.98 15.74 16.34
N GLU A 71 -28.30 16.18 15.12
CA GLU A 71 -27.43 17.10 14.38
C GLU A 71 -27.25 18.42 15.13
N ILE A 72 -28.34 18.98 15.69
CA ILE A 72 -28.31 20.21 16.51
C ILE A 72 -27.48 20.04 17.78
N LEU A 73 -27.51 18.86 18.40
CA LEU A 73 -26.76 18.58 19.63
C LEU A 73 -25.28 18.26 19.37
N MET A 74 -24.95 17.65 18.22
CA MET A 74 -23.61 17.13 17.94
C MET A 74 -22.72 18.14 17.21
N LEU A 75 -23.18 18.70 16.10
CA LEU A 75 -22.35 19.52 15.21
C LEU A 75 -21.73 20.74 15.91
N PRO A 76 -22.46 21.51 16.73
CA PRO A 76 -21.88 22.66 17.44
C PRO A 76 -20.79 22.30 18.45
N LEU A 77 -20.73 21.03 18.90
CA LEU A 77 -19.75 20.57 19.91
C LEU A 77 -18.42 20.12 19.30
N TYR A 78 -18.37 19.85 17.99
CA TYR A 78 -17.18 19.34 17.29
C TYR A 78 -16.84 20.18 16.04
N PRO A 79 -16.57 21.49 16.20
CA PRO A 79 -16.19 22.34 15.09
C PRO A 79 -14.83 21.92 14.52
N HIS A 80 -14.77 21.73 13.20
CA HIS A 80 -13.54 21.39 12.49
C HIS A 80 -13.60 21.87 11.05
N GLU A 81 -12.46 22.22 10.45
CA GLU A 81 -12.41 22.70 9.07
C GLU A 81 -12.94 21.67 8.06
N ASN A 82 -12.77 20.37 8.35
CA ASN A 82 -13.25 19.25 7.52
C ASN A 82 -14.59 18.64 7.97
N ILE A 83 -15.37 19.35 8.79
CA ILE A 83 -16.74 18.97 9.16
C ILE A 83 -17.67 20.12 8.74
N VAL A 84 -18.85 19.80 8.22
CA VAL A 84 -19.83 20.82 7.85
C VAL A 84 -20.33 21.56 9.09
N SER A 85 -20.34 22.88 9.03
CA SER A 85 -20.79 23.74 10.12
C SER A 85 -22.30 23.91 10.10
N LEU A 86 -22.96 23.64 11.23
CA LEU A 86 -24.37 24.00 11.46
C LEU A 86 -24.44 25.49 11.84
N LEU A 87 -25.09 26.29 11.01
CA LEU A 87 -25.26 27.72 11.22
C LEU A 87 -26.55 28.04 11.98
N GLY A 88 -27.55 27.17 11.87
CA GLY A 88 -28.82 27.35 12.57
C GLY A 88 -29.84 26.25 12.27
N TYR A 89 -31.03 26.40 12.85
CA TYR A 89 -32.15 25.50 12.60
C TYR A 89 -33.49 26.24 12.68
N CYS A 90 -34.53 25.65 12.09
CA CYS A 90 -35.91 26.08 12.24
C CYS A 90 -36.77 24.91 12.72
N ASP A 91 -37.63 25.18 13.70
CA ASP A 91 -38.68 24.30 14.20
C ASP A 91 -39.94 25.16 14.44
N GLU A 92 -40.65 25.45 13.36
CA GLU A 92 -41.80 26.38 13.33
C GLU A 92 -42.86 25.90 12.34
N ALA A 93 -44.14 26.06 12.66
CA ALA A 93 -45.27 25.66 11.80
C ALA A 93 -45.18 24.20 11.27
N GLY A 94 -44.57 23.31 12.05
CA GLY A 94 -44.33 21.91 11.69
C GLY A 94 -43.19 21.70 10.69
N GLU A 95 -42.43 22.74 10.33
CA GLU A 95 -41.22 22.64 9.51
C GLU A 95 -40.00 22.39 10.38
N LYS A 96 -39.21 21.36 10.04
CA LYS A 96 -37.90 21.09 10.63
C LYS A 96 -36.82 21.24 9.57
N ILE A 97 -35.98 22.25 9.75
CA ILE A 97 -34.99 22.66 8.74
C ILE A 97 -33.65 22.88 9.42
N LEU A 98 -32.60 22.25 8.91
CA LEU A 98 -31.22 22.46 9.32
C LEU A 98 -30.54 23.38 8.33
N VAL A 99 -29.80 24.37 8.82
CA VAL A 99 -29.11 25.39 8.03
C VAL A 99 -27.60 25.22 8.21
N TYR A 100 -26.90 24.91 7.13
CA TYR A 100 -25.47 24.66 7.11
C TYR A 100 -24.71 25.69 6.28
N GLU A 101 -23.39 25.74 6.47
CA GLU A 101 -22.51 26.35 5.48
C GLU A 101 -22.72 25.70 4.09
N TYR A 102 -22.65 26.51 3.04
CA TYR A 102 -22.81 26.02 1.67
C TYR A 102 -21.48 25.52 1.11
N ALA A 103 -21.43 24.24 0.71
CA ALA A 103 -20.33 23.63 0.00
C ALA A 103 -20.65 23.57 -1.51
N PRO A 104 -20.14 24.50 -2.34
CA PRO A 104 -20.61 24.70 -3.71
C PRO A 104 -20.16 23.63 -4.70
N ARG A 105 -19.11 22.85 -4.38
CA ARG A 105 -18.60 21.80 -5.26
C ARG A 105 -19.27 20.45 -5.04
N LYS A 106 -20.50 20.39 -4.52
CA LYS A 106 -21.26 19.14 -4.32
C LYS A 106 -20.48 18.11 -3.48
N SER A 107 -20.88 16.85 -3.54
CA SER A 107 -20.23 15.72 -2.85
C SER A 107 -19.18 15.02 -3.72
N LEU A 108 -18.26 14.31 -3.07
CA LEU A 108 -17.11 13.64 -3.69
C LEU A 108 -17.53 12.62 -4.76
N ASP A 109 -18.60 11.87 -4.51
CA ASP A 109 -19.17 10.87 -5.43
C ASP A 109 -19.46 11.41 -6.84
N TYR A 110 -19.81 12.70 -6.97
CA TYR A 110 -20.04 13.34 -8.28
C TYR A 110 -18.81 13.36 -9.19
N TYR A 111 -17.61 13.29 -8.61
CA TYR A 111 -16.36 13.45 -9.36
C TYR A 111 -15.62 12.14 -9.60
N LEU A 112 -15.93 11.08 -8.84
CA LEU A 112 -15.09 9.88 -8.82
C LEU A 112 -14.98 9.18 -10.18
N ALA A 113 -16.09 9.09 -10.91
CA ALA A 113 -16.15 8.49 -12.24
C ALA A 113 -15.65 9.41 -13.37
N SER A 114 -15.32 10.66 -13.05
CA SER A 114 -14.91 11.68 -14.02
C SER A 114 -13.44 12.04 -13.88
N ASP A 115 -12.95 12.77 -14.87
CA ASP A 115 -11.54 13.15 -14.99
C ASP A 115 -11.26 14.51 -14.32
N ASN A 116 -12.23 14.99 -13.54
CA ASN A 116 -12.22 16.33 -12.95
C ASN A 116 -11.27 16.49 -11.76
N LEU A 117 -10.79 15.37 -11.20
CA LEU A 117 -9.92 15.36 -10.02
C LEU A 117 -8.62 14.61 -10.32
N THR A 118 -7.50 15.33 -10.21
CA THR A 118 -6.16 14.74 -10.26
C THR A 118 -5.91 13.87 -9.02
N TRP A 119 -4.90 13.01 -9.07
CA TRP A 119 -4.49 12.18 -7.94
C TRP A 119 -4.12 13.01 -6.70
N ILE A 120 -3.32 14.07 -6.86
CA ILE A 120 -2.98 14.98 -5.75
C ILE A 120 -4.25 15.58 -5.12
N GLN A 121 -5.24 15.98 -5.92
CA GLN A 121 -6.49 16.51 -5.40
C GLN A 121 -7.29 15.44 -4.64
N ARG A 122 -7.36 14.22 -5.18
CA ARG A 122 -7.99 13.07 -4.51
C ARG A 122 -7.34 12.78 -3.16
N LEU A 123 -6.00 12.77 -3.10
CA LEU A 123 -5.25 12.61 -1.85
C LEU A 123 -5.58 13.72 -0.84
N LYS A 124 -5.56 14.99 -1.25
CA LYS A 124 -5.88 16.13 -0.37
C LYS A 124 -7.31 16.05 0.19
N ILE A 125 -8.27 15.63 -0.63
CA ILE A 125 -9.66 15.39 -0.21
C ILE A 125 -9.71 14.25 0.82
N CYS A 126 -9.07 13.11 0.54
CA CYS A 126 -9.00 11.97 1.46
C CYS A 126 -8.35 12.36 2.80
N ILE A 127 -7.25 13.12 2.79
CA ILE A 127 -6.58 13.62 3.99
C ILE A 127 -7.53 14.52 4.80
N GLY A 128 -8.21 15.46 4.15
CA GLY A 128 -9.18 16.33 4.81
C GLY A 128 -10.31 15.53 5.47
N ALA A 129 -10.91 14.58 4.74
CA ALA A 129 -11.95 13.72 5.29
C ALA A 129 -11.41 12.86 6.45
N ALA A 130 -10.20 12.31 6.33
CA ALA A 130 -9.57 11.53 7.39
C ALA A 130 -9.33 12.36 8.66
N ARG A 131 -8.87 13.61 8.53
CA ARG A 131 -8.70 14.55 9.65
C ARG A 131 -10.02 14.90 10.33
N GLY A 132 -11.08 15.14 9.55
CA GLY A 132 -12.43 15.34 10.09
C GLY A 132 -12.90 14.13 10.90
N LEU A 133 -12.69 12.92 10.39
CA LEU A 133 -13.09 11.69 11.08
C LEU A 133 -12.22 11.39 12.31
N GLU A 134 -10.91 11.67 12.25
CA GLU A 134 -10.01 11.63 13.40
C GLU A 134 -10.48 12.58 14.50
N HIS A 135 -10.89 13.80 14.16
CA HIS A 135 -11.42 14.77 15.11
C HIS A 135 -12.67 14.24 15.83
N LEU A 136 -13.62 13.63 15.09
CA LEU A 136 -14.80 13.00 15.68
C LEU A 136 -14.45 11.84 16.62
N HIS A 137 -13.44 11.06 16.26
CA HIS A 137 -13.00 9.90 17.04
C HIS A 137 -12.16 10.29 18.24
N THR A 138 -11.55 11.46 18.25
CA THR A 138 -10.66 11.93 19.31
C THR A 138 -11.48 12.60 20.42
N PRO A 139 -11.37 12.15 21.68
CA PRO A 139 -12.13 12.74 22.77
C PRO A 139 -11.66 14.18 23.05
N THR A 140 -12.52 15.17 22.88
CA THR A 140 -12.23 16.58 23.19
C THR A 140 -13.04 17.05 24.39
N GLY A 141 -12.38 17.24 25.54
CA GLY A 141 -12.90 17.90 26.75
C GLY A 141 -14.10 17.25 27.46
N THR A 142 -14.93 16.48 26.76
CA THR A 142 -16.23 15.95 27.17
C THR A 142 -16.18 14.46 27.50
N GLN A 143 -15.03 13.80 27.30
CA GLN A 143 -14.84 12.33 27.43
C GLN A 143 -15.80 11.51 26.53
N LEU A 144 -16.37 12.14 25.51
CA LEU A 144 -17.17 11.49 24.48
C LEU A 144 -16.45 11.60 23.14
N ARG A 145 -16.71 10.64 22.27
CA ARG A 145 -16.35 10.68 20.85
C ARG A 145 -17.63 10.50 20.03
N ILE A 146 -17.60 10.90 18.76
CA ILE A 146 -18.70 10.67 17.83
C ILE A 146 -18.34 9.51 16.90
N VAL A 147 -19.26 8.57 16.75
CA VAL A 147 -19.24 7.57 15.68
C VAL A 147 -20.27 8.01 14.64
N HIS A 148 -19.81 8.27 13.42
CA HIS A 148 -20.60 8.89 12.34
C HIS A 148 -21.69 7.94 11.82
N ARG A 149 -21.34 6.68 11.57
CA ARG A 149 -22.18 5.56 11.08
C ARG A 149 -22.63 5.61 9.63
N ASP A 150 -22.49 6.73 8.93
CA ASP A 150 -22.83 6.86 7.51
C ASP A 150 -21.74 7.56 6.70
N ILE A 151 -20.48 7.14 6.88
CA ILE A 151 -19.37 7.63 6.04
C ILE A 151 -19.48 6.98 4.66
N LYS A 152 -19.57 7.83 3.64
CA LYS A 152 -19.62 7.48 2.21
C LYS A 152 -19.23 8.69 1.38
N SER A 153 -18.86 8.50 0.12
CA SER A 153 -18.44 9.57 -0.78
C SER A 153 -19.54 10.64 -1.00
N SER A 154 -20.82 10.27 -0.98
CA SER A 154 -21.94 11.24 -1.06
C SER A 154 -22.09 12.14 0.16
N ASN A 155 -21.51 11.76 1.30
CA ASN A 155 -21.55 12.52 2.56
C ASN A 155 -20.26 13.32 2.82
N ILE A 156 -19.31 13.31 1.88
CA ILE A 156 -18.11 14.13 1.88
C ILE A 156 -18.32 15.25 0.86
N LEU A 157 -18.71 16.44 1.35
CA LEU A 157 -18.91 17.63 0.53
C LEU A 157 -17.59 18.31 0.22
N LEU A 158 -17.57 19.11 -0.86
CA LEU A 158 -16.39 19.85 -1.31
C LEU A 158 -16.66 21.35 -1.30
N ASP A 159 -15.79 22.11 -0.63
CA ASP A 159 -15.88 23.56 -0.59
C ASP A 159 -15.31 24.23 -1.86
N ASN A 160 -15.28 25.57 -1.91
CA ASN A 160 -14.74 26.32 -3.05
C ASN A 160 -13.29 25.96 -3.40
N ASN A 161 -12.50 25.56 -2.40
CA ASN A 161 -11.08 25.24 -2.50
C ASN A 161 -10.82 23.73 -2.66
N TRP A 162 -11.86 22.94 -2.90
CA TRP A 162 -11.79 21.48 -2.97
C TRP A 162 -11.44 20.81 -1.63
N ASN A 163 -11.62 21.48 -0.50
CA ASN A 163 -11.44 20.84 0.80
C ASN A 163 -12.66 19.96 1.13
N ALA A 164 -12.39 18.80 1.74
CA ALA A 164 -13.42 17.89 2.21
C ALA A 164 -14.16 18.42 3.43
N LYS A 165 -15.47 18.19 3.48
CA LYS A 165 -16.40 18.51 4.57
C LYS A 165 -17.30 17.31 4.85
N ILE A 166 -17.08 16.61 5.97
CA ILE A 166 -17.97 15.52 6.41
C ILE A 166 -19.34 16.10 6.76
N SER A 167 -20.40 15.46 6.30
CA SER A 167 -21.80 15.88 6.48
C SER A 167 -22.71 14.70 6.84
N ASP A 168 -23.96 15.03 7.18
CA ASP A 168 -25.05 14.08 7.47
C ASP A 168 -24.90 13.27 8.77
N PHE A 169 -25.07 13.97 9.90
CA PHE A 169 -24.89 13.42 11.24
C PHE A 169 -26.16 12.79 11.85
N GLY A 170 -27.24 12.64 11.07
CA GLY A 170 -28.53 12.15 11.56
C GLY A 170 -28.44 10.75 12.19
N LEU A 171 -27.58 9.88 11.64
CA LEU A 171 -27.39 8.52 12.17
C LEU A 171 -26.39 8.45 13.32
N SER A 172 -25.55 9.47 13.52
CA SER A 172 -24.41 9.45 14.44
C SER A 172 -24.79 9.20 15.90
N LYS A 173 -23.80 8.75 16.69
CA LYS A 173 -23.95 8.44 18.11
C LYS A 173 -22.74 8.92 18.92
N PHE A 174 -23.00 9.42 20.13
CA PHE A 174 -21.97 9.60 21.14
C PHE A 174 -21.54 8.24 21.68
N ALA A 175 -20.22 8.00 21.70
CA ALA A 175 -19.62 6.83 22.32
C ALA A 175 -18.73 7.25 23.51
N PRO A 176 -18.69 6.47 24.60
CA PRO A 176 -17.79 6.74 25.71
C PRO A 176 -16.32 6.71 25.26
N ALA A 177 -15.52 7.67 25.72
CA ALA A 177 -14.09 7.68 25.42
C ALA A 177 -13.22 6.88 26.40
N ASN A 178 -13.67 6.72 27.64
CA ASN A 178 -12.84 6.33 28.79
C ASN A 178 -12.95 4.86 29.22
N ASN A 179 -13.53 3.97 28.41
CA ASN A 179 -13.62 2.55 28.71
C ASN A 179 -12.70 1.72 27.81
N GLN A 180 -12.12 0.63 28.34
CA GLN A 180 -11.32 -0.34 27.58
C GLN A 180 -12.13 -1.02 26.46
N PHE A 181 -13.44 -1.14 26.64
CA PHE A 181 -14.39 -1.65 25.65
C PHE A 181 -15.25 -0.48 25.15
N THR A 182 -14.88 0.09 24.00
CA THR A 182 -15.56 1.26 23.39
C THR A 182 -16.65 0.87 22.40
N PHE A 183 -17.33 -0.27 22.64
CA PHE A 183 -18.42 -0.70 21.77
C PHE A 183 -19.78 -0.34 22.36
N MET A 184 -20.74 -0.05 21.49
CA MET A 184 -22.13 0.20 21.84
C MET A 184 -23.03 -0.78 21.15
N ILE A 185 -23.97 -1.38 21.88
CA ILE A 185 -25.02 -2.20 21.27
C ILE A 185 -26.01 -1.25 20.57
N SER A 186 -26.19 -1.45 19.27
CA SER A 186 -27.10 -0.65 18.45
C SER A 186 -27.59 -1.46 17.27
N ASN A 187 -28.85 -1.29 16.89
CA ASN A 187 -29.35 -1.80 15.61
C ASN A 187 -28.46 -1.30 14.47
N PRO A 188 -28.02 -2.17 13.55
CA PRO A 188 -27.32 -1.79 12.33
C PRO A 188 -28.05 -0.67 11.59
N ALA A 189 -27.32 0.40 11.26
CA ALA A 189 -27.81 1.47 10.39
C ALA A 189 -26.61 2.07 9.65
N GLY A 190 -26.88 2.59 8.45
CA GLY A 190 -25.89 3.11 7.51
C GLY A 190 -26.28 2.73 6.08
N THR A 191 -25.44 3.11 5.12
CA THR A 191 -25.67 2.80 3.71
C THR A 191 -25.06 1.44 3.33
N LEU A 192 -25.86 0.58 2.70
CA LEU A 192 -25.41 -0.74 2.25
C LEU A 192 -24.13 -0.64 1.39
N GLY A 193 -23.16 -1.52 1.65
CA GLY A 193 -21.83 -1.49 1.04
C GLY A 193 -20.76 -0.79 1.89
N TYR A 194 -21.14 0.22 2.66
CA TYR A 194 -20.23 0.93 3.58
C TYR A 194 -20.30 0.38 5.01
N ILE A 195 -21.41 -0.25 5.38
CA ILE A 195 -21.61 -0.79 6.74
C ILE A 195 -20.52 -1.83 7.06
N ASP A 196 -19.83 -1.62 8.19
CA ASP A 196 -18.91 -2.59 8.78
C ASP A 196 -19.61 -3.97 8.94
N PRO A 197 -19.10 -5.04 8.30
CA PRO A 197 -19.74 -6.35 8.30
C PRO A 197 -19.89 -6.90 9.71
N LEU A 198 -18.89 -6.69 10.59
CA LEU A 198 -18.96 -7.17 11.96
C LEU A 198 -20.00 -6.39 12.76
N TYR A 199 -20.14 -5.09 12.52
CA TYR A 199 -21.22 -4.30 13.11
C TYR A 199 -22.61 -4.75 12.61
N HIS A 200 -22.76 -5.02 11.32
CA HIS A 200 -24.00 -5.54 10.74
C HIS A 200 -24.40 -6.88 11.37
N GLU A 201 -23.45 -7.80 11.56
CA GLU A 201 -23.69 -9.13 12.12
C GLU A 201 -23.93 -9.10 13.64
N THR A 202 -23.18 -8.29 14.40
CA THR A 202 -23.17 -8.35 15.87
C THR A 202 -24.00 -7.25 16.55
N GLY A 203 -24.35 -6.18 15.83
CA GLY A 203 -24.92 -4.96 16.40
C GLY A 203 -23.95 -4.16 17.29
N LEU A 204 -22.68 -4.55 17.37
CA LEU A 204 -21.66 -3.86 18.15
C LEU A 204 -21.07 -2.72 17.33
N LEU A 205 -21.42 -1.48 17.65
CA LEU A 205 -20.92 -0.29 16.98
C LEU A 205 -19.65 0.22 17.66
N THR A 206 -18.64 0.57 16.87
CA THR A 206 -17.36 1.11 17.33
C THR A 206 -16.86 2.22 16.41
N LYS A 207 -15.84 2.99 16.81
CA LYS A 207 -15.21 3.98 15.92
C LYS A 207 -14.53 3.30 14.72
N GLU A 208 -14.06 2.07 14.90
CA GLU A 208 -13.49 1.20 13.87
C GLU A 208 -14.52 0.84 12.78
N SER A 209 -15.82 0.97 13.06
CA SER A 209 -16.88 0.81 12.06
C SER A 209 -16.90 1.98 11.05
N ASP A 210 -16.58 3.20 11.48
CA ASP A 210 -16.37 4.32 10.56
C ASP A 210 -15.07 4.16 9.77
N VAL A 211 -14.01 3.59 10.39
CA VAL A 211 -12.74 3.31 9.70
C VAL A 211 -12.98 2.37 8.52
N TYR A 212 -13.77 1.30 8.71
CA TYR A 212 -14.17 0.41 7.62
C TYR A 212 -14.90 1.17 6.51
N SER A 213 -15.90 1.97 6.88
CA SER A 213 -16.68 2.76 5.94
C SER A 213 -15.79 3.74 5.14
N PHE A 214 -14.79 4.32 5.79
CA PHE A 214 -13.80 5.19 5.16
C PHE A 214 -12.86 4.41 4.22
N GLY A 215 -12.45 3.20 4.58
CA GLY A 215 -11.71 2.29 3.69
C GLY A 215 -12.45 2.03 2.37
N VAL A 216 -13.78 1.88 2.43
CA VAL A 216 -14.62 1.76 1.22
C VAL A 216 -14.49 3.02 0.36
N VAL A 217 -14.63 4.21 0.96
CA VAL A 217 -14.49 5.49 0.26
C VAL A 217 -13.11 5.63 -0.40
N LEU A 218 -12.03 5.24 0.28
CA LEU A 218 -10.68 5.29 -0.29
C LEU A 218 -10.58 4.46 -1.57
N PHE A 219 -11.18 3.27 -1.62
CA PHE A 219 -11.21 2.47 -2.85
C PHE A 219 -12.16 3.02 -3.91
N GLU A 220 -13.25 3.70 -3.54
CA GLU A 220 -14.06 4.44 -4.52
C GLU A 220 -13.23 5.55 -5.18
N VAL A 221 -12.41 6.25 -4.39
CA VAL A 221 -11.51 7.30 -4.87
C VAL A 221 -10.44 6.73 -5.80
N LEU A 222 -9.85 5.59 -5.47
CA LEU A 222 -8.81 4.95 -6.27
C LEU A 222 -9.35 4.38 -7.58
N CYS A 223 -10.49 3.69 -7.52
CA CYS A 223 -11.06 2.98 -8.67
C CYS A 223 -11.97 3.87 -9.53
N GLY A 224 -12.31 5.07 -9.05
CA GLY A 224 -13.25 5.97 -9.69
C GLY A 224 -14.65 5.37 -9.87
N ARG A 225 -15.06 4.48 -8.96
CA ARG A 225 -16.29 3.71 -9.04
C ARG A 225 -16.93 3.61 -7.67
N LEU A 226 -18.25 3.81 -7.62
CA LEU A 226 -19.01 3.66 -6.39
C LEU A 226 -19.15 2.19 -5.98
N CYS A 227 -19.19 1.95 -4.66
CA CYS A 227 -19.30 0.62 -4.07
C CYS A 227 -20.57 -0.11 -4.52
N PHE A 228 -21.68 0.64 -4.68
CA PHE A 228 -22.94 0.18 -5.26
C PHE A 228 -23.33 1.09 -6.43
N SER A 229 -23.46 0.49 -7.61
CA SER A 229 -24.11 1.10 -8.77
C SER A 229 -24.98 0.04 -9.43
N ASN A 230 -26.15 0.43 -9.94
CA ASN A 230 -27.10 -0.47 -10.63
C ASN A 230 -26.51 -1.16 -11.88
N THR A 231 -25.35 -0.69 -12.37
CA THR A 231 -24.70 -1.19 -13.58
C THR A 231 -23.66 -2.28 -13.32
N ASN A 232 -23.37 -2.59 -12.06
CA ASN A 232 -22.17 -3.31 -11.66
C ASN A 232 -22.49 -4.72 -11.12
N LEU A 233 -22.08 -5.75 -11.87
CA LEU A 233 -22.34 -7.16 -11.54
C LEU A 233 -21.60 -7.67 -10.28
N HIS A 234 -20.50 -7.00 -9.89
CA HIS A 234 -19.70 -7.36 -8.71
C HIS A 234 -19.57 -6.19 -7.72
N PRO A 235 -19.79 -6.42 -6.41
CA PRO A 235 -19.52 -5.42 -5.38
C PRO A 235 -18.03 -5.01 -5.37
N LEU A 236 -17.75 -3.71 -5.32
CA LEU A 236 -16.38 -3.17 -5.40
C LEU A 236 -15.42 -3.83 -4.41
N ILE A 237 -15.86 -4.00 -3.16
CA ILE A 237 -15.00 -4.51 -2.09
C ILE A 237 -14.59 -5.97 -2.29
N GLY A 238 -15.45 -6.80 -2.92
CA GLY A 238 -15.08 -8.17 -3.28
C GLY A 238 -13.95 -8.18 -4.30
N LEU A 239 -14.08 -7.35 -5.34
CA LEU A 239 -13.08 -7.20 -6.40
C LEU A 239 -11.75 -6.64 -5.87
N VAL A 240 -11.83 -5.60 -5.02
CA VAL A 240 -10.64 -4.99 -4.40
C VAL A 240 -9.88 -6.01 -3.56
N ARG A 241 -10.55 -6.85 -2.77
CA ARG A 241 -9.89 -7.90 -1.97
C ARG A 241 -9.13 -8.87 -2.85
N GLU A 242 -9.78 -9.39 -3.88
CA GLU A 242 -9.18 -10.32 -4.83
C GLU A 242 -7.93 -9.72 -5.49
N TYR A 243 -8.02 -8.51 -6.03
CA TYR A 243 -6.92 -7.88 -6.75
C TYR A 243 -5.80 -7.44 -5.81
N TYR A 244 -6.13 -6.96 -4.60
CA TYR A 244 -5.11 -6.62 -3.62
C TYR A 244 -4.30 -7.83 -3.17
N GLU A 245 -4.97 -8.96 -2.87
CA GLU A 245 -4.32 -10.20 -2.46
C GLU A 245 -3.46 -10.83 -3.57
N GLN A 246 -3.82 -10.58 -4.83
CA GLN A 246 -3.03 -10.99 -6.00
C GLN A 246 -1.92 -9.98 -6.38
N ASN A 247 -1.74 -8.89 -5.64
CA ASN A 247 -0.82 -7.77 -5.97
C ASN A 247 -1.12 -7.10 -7.34
N LYS A 248 -2.39 -7.05 -7.74
CA LYS A 248 -2.88 -6.47 -9.00
C LYS A 248 -3.68 -5.18 -8.81
N ILE A 249 -3.49 -4.46 -7.70
CA ILE A 249 -4.32 -3.29 -7.38
C ILE A 249 -4.21 -2.17 -8.43
N SER A 250 -3.08 -2.06 -9.12
CA SER A 250 -2.84 -1.14 -10.23
C SER A 250 -3.81 -1.35 -11.41
N GLU A 251 -4.34 -2.56 -11.57
CA GLU A 251 -5.32 -2.86 -12.64
C GLU A 251 -6.68 -2.20 -12.37
N LEU A 252 -7.05 -2.02 -11.09
CA LEU A 252 -8.31 -1.41 -10.66
C LEU A 252 -8.27 0.11 -10.59
N VAL A 253 -7.08 0.72 -10.67
CA VAL A 253 -6.92 2.17 -10.68
C VAL A 253 -7.71 2.78 -11.83
N HIS A 254 -8.44 3.87 -11.56
CA HIS A 254 -9.17 4.61 -12.59
C HIS A 254 -8.22 5.03 -13.73
N SER A 255 -8.64 4.89 -14.99
CA SER A 255 -7.82 5.21 -16.16
C SER A 255 -7.20 6.60 -16.09
N ASN A 256 -7.95 7.54 -15.51
CA ASN A 256 -7.64 8.92 -15.15
C ASN A 256 -6.29 9.09 -14.47
N LEU A 257 -5.98 8.13 -13.62
CA LEU A 257 -4.95 8.23 -12.60
C LEU A 257 -3.76 7.32 -12.92
N LYS A 258 -3.90 6.37 -13.85
CA LYS A 258 -2.85 5.37 -14.14
C LYS A 258 -1.53 6.01 -14.57
N ASP A 259 -1.61 7.11 -15.33
CA ASP A 259 -0.44 7.81 -15.82
C ASP A 259 0.05 8.92 -14.86
N GLU A 260 -0.75 9.28 -13.84
CA GLU A 260 -0.40 10.31 -12.85
C GLU A 260 0.22 9.70 -11.58
N ILE A 261 -0.27 8.53 -11.15
CA ILE A 261 0.08 7.97 -9.84
C ILE A 261 1.49 7.36 -9.85
N ASP A 262 2.32 7.79 -8.90
CA ASP A 262 3.55 7.11 -8.53
C ASP A 262 3.26 5.77 -7.83
N VAL A 263 4.02 4.73 -8.17
CA VAL A 263 3.89 3.37 -7.61
C VAL A 263 3.99 3.35 -6.08
N SER A 264 4.96 4.04 -5.47
CA SER A 264 5.10 4.12 -4.01
C SER A 264 3.94 4.90 -3.38
N SER A 265 3.42 5.93 -4.06
CA SER A 265 2.20 6.64 -3.61
C SER A 265 0.98 5.71 -3.62
N LEU A 266 0.81 4.93 -4.70
CA LEU A 266 -0.23 3.92 -4.85
C LEU A 266 -0.17 2.85 -3.78
N GLU A 267 1.02 2.26 -3.56
CA GLU A 267 1.23 1.18 -2.60
C GLU A 267 0.88 1.64 -1.18
N MET A 268 1.36 2.81 -0.77
CA MET A 268 1.04 3.38 0.54
C MET A 268 -0.47 3.63 0.70
N PHE A 269 -1.12 4.21 -0.32
CA PHE A 269 -2.55 4.48 -0.30
C PHE A 269 -3.39 3.19 -0.26
N ALA A 270 -3.05 2.21 -1.11
CA ALA A 270 -3.78 0.95 -1.22
C ALA A 270 -3.63 0.12 0.06
N ASP A 271 -2.44 0.07 0.66
CA ASP A 271 -2.21 -0.70 1.89
C ASP A 271 -2.99 -0.12 3.08
N ILE A 272 -2.95 1.19 3.30
CA ILE A 272 -3.73 1.78 4.40
C ILE A 272 -5.24 1.64 4.17
N ALA A 273 -5.70 1.78 2.93
CA ALA A 273 -7.10 1.56 2.58
C ALA A 273 -7.53 0.10 2.81
N TYR A 274 -6.67 -0.87 2.47
CA TYR A 274 -6.94 -2.29 2.68
C TYR A 274 -6.96 -2.65 4.17
N GLN A 275 -6.04 -2.09 4.97
CA GLN A 275 -6.04 -2.26 6.42
C GLN A 275 -7.33 -1.75 7.07
N CYS A 276 -7.93 -0.68 6.54
CA CYS A 276 -9.24 -0.19 7.01
C CYS A 276 -10.37 -1.23 6.79
N LEU A 277 -10.26 -2.08 5.77
CA LEU A 277 -11.26 -3.09 5.41
C LEU A 277 -11.12 -4.44 6.13
N ARG A 278 -10.17 -4.56 7.07
CA ARG A 278 -9.97 -5.78 7.88
C ARG A 278 -11.26 -6.17 8.60
N ARG A 279 -11.54 -7.47 8.66
CA ARG A 279 -12.75 -7.96 9.32
C ARG A 279 -12.68 -7.71 10.83
N GLU A 280 -11.55 -8.06 11.45
CA GLU A 280 -11.31 -7.82 12.87
C GLU A 280 -11.05 -6.34 13.16
N ARG A 281 -11.79 -5.78 14.10
CA ARG A 281 -11.71 -4.35 14.44
C ARG A 281 -10.35 -3.95 14.99
N THR A 282 -9.69 -4.85 15.73
CA THR A 282 -8.37 -4.62 16.33
C THR A 282 -7.24 -4.58 15.32
N GLU A 283 -7.48 -5.09 14.11
CA GLU A 283 -6.52 -5.03 12.99
C GLU A 283 -6.68 -3.77 12.14
N ARG A 284 -7.77 -3.00 12.34
CA ARG A 284 -7.99 -1.74 11.63
C ARG A 284 -7.14 -0.63 12.25
N PRO A 285 -6.58 0.27 11.44
CA PRO A 285 -5.78 1.38 11.94
C PRO A 285 -6.65 2.42 12.66
N LEU A 286 -6.02 3.18 13.55
CA LEU A 286 -6.61 4.41 14.07
C LEU A 286 -6.64 5.48 12.97
N MET A 287 -7.64 6.37 12.98
CA MET A 287 -7.72 7.45 11.98
C MET A 287 -6.47 8.33 11.92
N ARG A 288 -5.78 8.57 13.04
CA ARG A 288 -4.47 9.26 13.06
C ARG A 288 -3.40 8.57 12.20
N GLN A 289 -3.41 7.24 12.16
CA GLN A 289 -2.49 6.44 11.33
C GLN A 289 -2.92 6.50 9.87
N VAL A 290 -4.24 6.52 9.61
CA VAL A 290 -4.78 6.72 8.26
C VAL A 290 -4.37 8.09 7.71
N VAL A 291 -4.52 9.16 8.50
CA VAL A 291 -4.07 10.52 8.14
C VAL A 291 -2.58 10.53 7.79
N GLY A 292 -1.73 10.00 8.68
CA GLY A 292 -0.28 9.99 8.45
C GLY A 292 0.16 9.19 7.21
N ALA A 293 -0.49 8.05 6.93
CA ALA A 293 -0.21 7.26 5.73
C ALA A 293 -0.66 7.98 4.44
N LEU A 294 -1.82 8.64 4.45
CA LEU A 294 -2.30 9.42 3.31
C LEU A 294 -1.42 10.67 3.06
N GLU A 295 -0.99 11.35 4.12
CA GLU A 295 -0.03 12.46 4.02
C GLU A 295 1.32 11.98 3.46
N TRP A 296 1.78 10.80 3.88
CA TRP A 296 3.00 10.22 3.31
C TRP A 296 2.82 9.85 1.84
N SER A 297 1.68 9.25 1.46
CA SER A 297 1.34 8.98 0.05
C SER A 297 1.35 10.25 -0.81
N LEU A 298 0.90 11.40 -0.27
CA LEU A 298 1.01 12.70 -0.93
C LEU A 298 2.45 13.18 -1.06
N VAL A 299 3.26 13.08 0.00
CA VAL A 299 4.69 13.45 -0.06
C VAL A 299 5.44 12.62 -1.09
N LEU A 300 5.14 11.33 -1.20
CA LEU A 300 5.71 10.45 -2.22
C LEU A 300 5.36 10.93 -3.64
N GLN A 301 4.08 11.25 -3.88
CA GLN A 301 3.64 11.78 -5.16
C GLN A 301 4.27 13.14 -5.50
N GLU A 302 4.29 14.09 -4.57
CA GLU A 302 4.87 15.42 -4.82
C GLU A 302 6.38 15.34 -5.11
N ARG A 303 7.08 14.38 -4.49
CA ARG A 303 8.48 14.07 -4.83
C ARG A 303 8.60 13.46 -6.21
N ALA A 304 7.67 12.60 -6.61
CA ALA A 304 7.60 12.00 -7.95
C ALA A 304 7.52 13.07 -9.03
N ASP A 305 6.55 13.97 -8.87
CA ASP A 305 6.28 15.06 -9.81
C ASP A 305 7.43 16.06 -9.89
N ALA A 306 8.11 16.33 -8.77
CA ALA A 306 9.23 17.27 -8.70
C ALA A 306 10.54 16.75 -9.33
N ASN A 307 10.75 15.43 -9.35
CA ASN A 307 11.96 14.80 -9.89
C ASN A 307 11.66 13.62 -10.83
N PRO A 308 11.03 13.85 -12.00
CA PRO A 308 10.60 12.78 -12.92
C PRO A 308 11.76 11.92 -13.46
N ALA A 309 12.99 12.42 -13.39
CA ALA A 309 14.20 11.73 -13.84
C ALA A 309 14.84 10.81 -12.79
N VAL A 310 14.54 11.00 -11.49
CA VAL A 310 15.21 10.30 -10.36
C VAL A 310 14.37 9.13 -9.83
N HIS A 311 13.07 9.13 -10.08
CA HIS A 311 12.12 8.06 -9.70
C HIS A 311 12.08 6.86 -10.66
N ARG A 312 12.95 6.84 -11.66
CA ARG A 312 12.90 5.76 -12.64
C ARG A 312 13.48 4.49 -12.06
N ASP A 313 12.87 3.38 -12.42
CA ASP A 313 13.56 2.11 -12.37
C ASP A 313 14.83 2.23 -13.20
N GLY A 314 15.92 1.69 -12.68
CA GLY A 314 17.20 1.86 -13.34
C GLY A 314 18.22 0.84 -12.93
N ILE A 315 19.34 0.91 -13.62
CA ILE A 315 20.48 0.02 -13.46
C ILE A 315 21.45 0.69 -12.52
N LEU A 316 21.65 0.12 -11.35
CA LEU A 316 22.74 0.48 -10.47
C LEU A 316 23.93 -0.43 -10.77
N THR A 317 25.03 0.17 -11.22
CA THR A 317 26.30 -0.53 -11.38
C THR A 317 27.21 -0.15 -10.22
N VAL A 318 27.77 -1.14 -9.54
CA VAL A 318 28.70 -0.96 -8.44
C VAL A 318 29.97 -1.74 -8.75
N LYS A 319 31.11 -1.08 -8.59
CA LYS A 319 32.43 -1.65 -8.78
C LYS A 319 33.31 -1.34 -7.59
N VAL A 320 33.86 -2.37 -6.94
CA VAL A 320 34.77 -2.16 -5.81
C VAL A 320 36.18 -1.96 -6.35
N LEU A 321 36.74 -0.77 -6.10
CA LEU A 321 38.07 -0.38 -6.57
C LEU A 321 39.18 -0.81 -5.61
N SER A 322 38.98 -0.62 -4.30
CA SER A 322 39.98 -1.03 -3.29
C SER A 322 39.39 -1.05 -1.89
N ILE A 323 40.08 -1.76 -0.99
CA ILE A 323 39.80 -1.78 0.45
C ILE A 323 41.11 -1.42 1.17
N THR A 324 41.04 -0.47 2.09
CA THR A 324 42.21 0.01 2.83
C THR A 324 42.00 -0.08 4.34
N ASP A 325 43.08 -0.20 5.10
CA ASP A 325 43.07 0.02 6.54
C ASP A 325 42.86 1.52 6.88
N LEU A 326 42.88 1.85 8.18
CA LEU A 326 42.77 3.23 8.67
C LEU A 326 43.95 4.13 8.24
N ASN A 327 45.09 3.54 7.88
CA ASN A 327 46.28 4.26 7.42
C ASN A 327 46.33 4.38 5.88
N ASN A 328 45.24 4.02 5.18
CA ASN A 328 45.15 3.92 3.72
C ASN A 328 46.13 2.92 3.08
N ASN A 329 46.66 1.96 3.85
CA ASN A 329 47.39 0.86 3.26
C ASN A 329 46.38 -0.13 2.66
N PRO A 330 46.64 -0.67 1.45
CA PRO A 330 45.83 -1.74 0.90
C PRO A 330 45.77 -2.89 1.89
N LEU A 331 44.57 -3.38 2.20
CA LEU A 331 44.41 -4.65 2.90
C LEU A 331 44.93 -5.74 1.94
N ASP A 332 46.08 -6.31 2.28
CA ASP A 332 46.94 -7.16 1.45
C ASP A 332 46.20 -8.01 0.40
N ALA A 333 46.32 -7.58 -0.87
CA ALA A 333 45.72 -8.22 -2.04
C ALA A 333 46.30 -9.62 -2.36
N SER A 334 47.36 -10.06 -1.64
CA SER A 334 47.91 -11.42 -1.78
C SER A 334 47.04 -12.51 -1.17
N LYS A 335 46.03 -12.16 -0.36
CA LYS A 335 45.00 -13.08 0.11
C LYS A 335 43.76 -12.93 -0.78
N GLN A 336 43.63 -13.79 -1.80
CA GLN A 336 42.50 -13.89 -2.74
C GLN A 336 41.17 -14.34 -2.07
N TYR A 337 40.84 -13.82 -0.90
CA TYR A 337 39.86 -14.41 -0.01
C TYR A 337 38.83 -13.41 0.54
N LEU A 338 38.32 -12.49 -0.30
CA LEU A 338 37.23 -11.60 0.08
C LEU A 338 36.01 -11.85 -0.80
N VAL A 339 34.88 -12.23 -0.18
CA VAL A 339 33.56 -12.23 -0.83
C VAL A 339 32.85 -10.96 -0.42
N LEU A 340 32.35 -10.22 -1.40
CA LEU A 340 31.49 -9.08 -1.16
C LEU A 340 30.04 -9.54 -1.23
N GLU A 341 29.24 -9.16 -0.24
CA GLU A 341 27.79 -9.35 -0.25
C GLU A 341 27.15 -7.96 -0.29
N VAL A 342 26.40 -7.68 -1.34
CA VAL A 342 25.80 -6.36 -1.57
C VAL A 342 24.30 -6.47 -1.44
N SER A 343 23.66 -5.54 -0.76
CA SER A 343 22.22 -5.55 -0.51
C SER A 343 21.63 -4.17 -0.73
N ILE A 344 20.39 -4.12 -1.21
CA ILE A 344 19.68 -2.86 -1.41
C ILE A 344 18.39 -2.92 -0.59
N GLY A 345 18.17 -1.95 0.29
CA GLY A 345 17.04 -1.98 1.22
C GLY A 345 16.53 -0.62 1.63
N VAL A 346 15.32 -0.60 2.21
CA VAL A 346 14.67 0.57 2.82
C VAL A 346 14.87 0.48 4.33
N TYR A 347 15.32 1.55 5.01
CA TYR A 347 15.57 1.53 6.46
C TYR A 347 14.30 1.48 7.34
N ILE A 348 13.11 1.37 6.73
CA ILE A 348 11.82 1.33 7.44
C ILE A 348 11.08 0.02 7.10
N GLN A 349 11.20 -0.96 8.00
CA GLN A 349 10.49 -2.26 8.07
C GLN A 349 10.84 -3.41 7.09
N ARG A 350 11.36 -4.50 7.69
CA ARG A 350 11.19 -5.97 7.48
C ARG A 350 11.03 -6.61 6.08
N LYS A 351 11.16 -5.90 4.96
CA LYS A 351 11.29 -6.49 3.61
C LYS A 351 12.47 -5.87 2.87
N ALA A 352 13.68 -6.30 3.19
CA ALA A 352 14.82 -6.05 2.32
C ALA A 352 14.81 -7.07 1.18
N LYS A 353 14.92 -6.61 -0.07
CA LYS A 353 15.28 -7.48 -1.20
C LYS A 353 16.79 -7.60 -1.20
N TYR A 354 17.29 -8.74 -0.75
CA TYR A 354 18.72 -9.03 -0.77
C TYR A 354 19.10 -9.52 -2.17
N TYR A 355 20.13 -8.91 -2.76
CA TYR A 355 20.70 -9.36 -4.03
C TYR A 355 22.10 -9.93 -3.75
N GLU A 356 22.18 -11.20 -3.35
CA GLU A 356 23.48 -11.86 -3.12
C GLU A 356 24.25 -11.98 -4.45
N ALA A 357 25.27 -11.14 -4.64
CA ALA A 357 26.22 -11.24 -5.74
C ALA A 357 27.66 -11.31 -5.19
N ASN A 358 28.34 -12.44 -5.40
CA ASN A 358 29.73 -12.62 -4.99
C ASN A 358 30.65 -11.99 -6.03
N ALA A 359 31.17 -10.79 -5.74
CA ALA A 359 32.17 -10.13 -6.59
C ALA A 359 33.57 -10.20 -5.96
N LYS A 360 34.59 -10.51 -6.76
CA LYS A 360 35.99 -10.28 -6.38
C LYS A 360 36.34 -8.80 -6.49
N CYS A 361 37.40 -8.37 -5.81
CA CYS A 361 37.93 -7.01 -5.97
C CYS A 361 38.18 -6.70 -7.46
N ASN A 362 37.76 -5.51 -7.94
CA ASN A 362 37.73 -5.07 -9.33
C ASN A 362 36.68 -5.70 -10.26
N GLU A 363 35.80 -6.58 -9.79
CA GLU A 363 34.63 -7.02 -10.56
C GLU A 363 33.51 -5.97 -10.47
N GLU A 364 32.85 -5.76 -11.61
CA GLU A 364 31.69 -4.89 -11.74
C GLU A 364 30.44 -5.74 -11.65
N PHE A 365 29.45 -5.29 -10.88
CA PHE A 365 28.15 -5.96 -10.82
C PHE A 365 27.02 -4.94 -10.95
N THR A 366 25.91 -5.45 -11.46
CA THR A 366 24.79 -4.65 -11.94
C THR A 366 23.51 -5.11 -11.27
N LEU A 367 22.76 -4.17 -10.69
CA LEU A 367 21.53 -4.41 -9.96
C LEU A 367 20.40 -3.59 -10.58
N TYR A 368 19.24 -4.22 -10.76
CA TYR A 368 18.02 -3.48 -11.04
C TYR A 368 17.52 -2.83 -9.75
N VAL A 369 17.31 -1.53 -9.79
CA VAL A 369 16.81 -0.77 -8.64
C VAL A 369 15.52 -0.09 -9.06
N ASN A 370 14.41 -0.58 -8.50
CA ASN A 370 13.16 0.15 -8.53
C ASN A 370 13.14 1.25 -7.46
N ASN A 371 12.61 2.42 -7.79
CA ASN A 371 12.52 3.60 -6.94
C ASN A 371 13.81 3.88 -6.12
N LEU A 372 14.80 4.52 -6.77
CA LEU A 372 16.12 4.81 -6.21
C LEU A 372 16.07 5.62 -4.89
N LEU A 373 15.06 6.46 -4.72
CA LEU A 373 15.01 7.48 -3.66
C LEU A 373 14.71 6.93 -2.26
N GLU A 374 14.13 5.74 -2.18
CA GLU A 374 13.78 5.11 -0.89
C GLU A 374 14.83 4.10 -0.42
N LYS A 375 15.92 3.94 -1.16
CA LYS A 375 16.85 2.83 -0.98
C LYS A 375 18.25 3.27 -0.56
N ASP A 376 18.81 2.48 0.33
CA ASP A 376 20.22 2.51 0.69
C ASP A 376 20.93 1.28 0.10
N LEU A 377 22.17 1.47 -0.31
CA LEU A 377 23.08 0.42 -0.73
C LEU A 377 23.92 -0.01 0.48
N TYR A 378 23.82 -1.27 0.84
CA TYR A 378 24.61 -1.92 1.89
C TYR A 378 25.65 -2.83 1.25
N ILE A 379 26.89 -2.77 1.74
CA ILE A 379 28.01 -3.58 1.26
C ILE A 379 28.67 -4.25 2.46
N TYR A 380 28.66 -5.57 2.47
CA TYR A 380 29.29 -6.42 3.45
C TYR A 380 30.55 -7.06 2.86
N VAL A 381 31.62 -7.09 3.65
CA VAL A 381 32.92 -7.65 3.30
C VAL A 381 33.14 -8.91 4.13
N ASN A 382 33.28 -10.07 3.49
CA ASN A 382 33.37 -11.38 4.13
C ASN A 382 34.69 -12.09 3.75
N ASN A 383 35.23 -12.95 4.63
CA ASN A 383 36.44 -13.75 4.34
C ASN A 383 36.08 -15.09 3.66
N ILE A 384 36.75 -15.47 2.56
CA ILE A 384 36.49 -16.70 1.79
C ILE A 384 36.86 -17.98 2.57
N VAL A 385 37.76 -17.94 3.56
CA VAL A 385 38.26 -19.18 4.20
C VAL A 385 37.18 -19.90 5.03
N SER A 386 36.03 -19.27 5.30
CA SER A 386 34.93 -19.88 6.06
C SER A 386 33.55 -19.56 5.48
N VAL A 387 33.27 -20.05 4.27
CA VAL A 387 31.89 -19.96 3.69
C VAL A 387 30.85 -20.69 4.58
N ASN A 388 31.28 -21.48 5.58
CA ASN A 388 30.40 -22.18 6.53
C ASN A 388 30.40 -21.63 7.98
N LYS A 389 30.92 -20.42 8.23
CA LYS A 389 30.67 -19.68 9.49
C LYS A 389 30.65 -18.18 9.21
N HIS A 390 29.57 -17.51 9.58
CA HIS A 390 29.39 -16.05 9.50
C HIS A 390 30.60 -15.29 10.10
N CYS A 391 31.59 -14.96 9.27
CA CYS A 391 32.71 -14.12 9.63
C CYS A 391 32.69 -12.87 8.76
N HIS A 392 31.74 -11.97 9.06
CA HIS A 392 31.70 -10.62 8.51
C HIS A 392 32.95 -9.87 8.98
N LEU A 393 33.82 -9.48 8.03
CA LEU A 393 35.00 -8.65 8.32
C LEU A 393 34.58 -7.21 8.56
N GLY A 394 33.61 -6.72 7.81
CA GLY A 394 33.03 -5.41 8.04
C GLY A 394 31.85 -5.10 7.13
N LYS A 395 31.17 -4.00 7.42
CA LYS A 395 30.00 -3.50 6.69
C LYS A 395 30.17 -2.01 6.37
N SER A 396 29.53 -1.59 5.29
CA SER A 396 29.46 -0.20 4.85
C SER A 396 28.13 0.05 4.16
N TRP A 397 27.71 1.31 4.06
CA TRP A 397 26.48 1.67 3.35
C TRP A 397 26.57 3.08 2.76
N MET A 398 25.72 3.35 1.76
CA MET A 398 25.54 4.69 1.19
C MET A 398 24.09 4.90 0.77
N LYS A 399 23.63 6.16 0.84
CA LYS A 399 22.31 6.53 0.32
C LYS A 399 22.37 6.61 -1.21
N LEU A 400 21.39 6.01 -1.88
CA LEU A 400 21.33 6.04 -3.36
C LEU A 400 20.76 7.36 -3.91
N ILE A 401 20.07 8.15 -3.08
CA ILE A 401 19.58 9.50 -3.44
C ILE A 401 20.69 10.46 -3.86
N ASP A 402 21.94 10.21 -3.46
CA ASP A 402 23.08 11.06 -3.78
C ASP A 402 23.70 10.75 -5.16
N LEU A 403 23.12 9.83 -5.93
CA LEU A 403 23.58 9.47 -7.26
C LEU A 403 22.95 10.36 -8.32
N THR A 404 23.77 10.84 -9.25
CA THR A 404 23.29 11.53 -10.45
C THR A 404 23.17 10.52 -11.60
N PRO A 405 22.03 10.48 -12.32
CA PRO A 405 21.87 9.61 -13.48
C PRO A 405 23.00 9.75 -14.51
N GLU A 406 23.46 8.62 -15.03
CA GLU A 406 24.46 8.45 -16.10
C GLU A 406 25.87 8.99 -15.79
N ILE A 407 26.12 9.43 -14.56
CA ILE A 407 27.42 9.92 -14.12
C ILE A 407 27.98 8.96 -13.05
N PRO A 408 28.99 8.13 -13.38
CA PRO A 408 29.70 7.34 -12.39
C PRO A 408 30.33 8.21 -11.33
N CYS A 409 30.22 7.81 -10.06
CA CYS A 409 30.81 8.51 -8.94
C CYS A 409 31.66 7.56 -8.09
N THR A 410 32.87 7.99 -7.73
CA THR A 410 33.71 7.26 -6.78
C THR A 410 33.37 7.69 -5.36
N ARG A 411 33.09 6.73 -4.48
CA ARG A 411 32.78 6.94 -3.06
C ARG A 411 33.80 6.20 -2.19
N LYS A 412 34.31 6.91 -1.18
CA LYS A 412 35.08 6.33 -0.08
C LYS A 412 34.13 6.16 1.10
N LEU A 413 33.77 4.93 1.42
CA LEU A 413 32.83 4.57 2.47
C LEU A 413 33.58 4.01 3.68
N PRO A 414 33.20 4.35 4.93
CA PRO A 414 33.82 3.77 6.11
C PRO A 414 33.48 2.27 6.19
N LEU A 415 34.49 1.44 6.42
CA LEU A 415 34.30 0.02 6.68
C LEU A 415 34.31 -0.19 8.19
N SER A 416 33.19 -0.65 8.75
CA SER A 416 33.04 -0.86 10.19
C SER A 416 32.91 -2.33 10.55
N ASP A 417 33.42 -2.73 11.71
CA ASP A 417 33.25 -4.07 12.25
C ASP A 417 31.81 -4.32 12.79
N VAL A 418 31.60 -5.48 13.41
CA VAL A 418 30.30 -5.87 13.99
C VAL A 418 29.87 -4.93 15.13
N ASN A 419 30.81 -4.27 15.80
CA ASN A 419 30.58 -3.34 16.90
C ASN A 419 30.55 -1.87 16.43
N ASP A 420 30.41 -1.64 15.13
CA ASP A 420 30.41 -0.32 14.48
C ASP A 420 31.71 0.49 14.64
N HIS A 421 32.83 -0.15 14.99
CA HIS A 421 34.13 0.50 15.01
C HIS A 421 34.71 0.54 13.60
N GLN A 422 35.15 1.71 13.15
CA GLN A 422 35.78 1.85 11.84
C GLN A 422 37.12 1.11 11.82
N ILE A 423 37.25 0.16 10.90
CA ILE A 423 38.46 -0.66 10.71
C ILE A 423 39.20 -0.30 9.43
N GLY A 424 38.57 0.48 8.56
CA GLY A 424 39.17 0.86 7.28
C GLY A 424 38.21 1.65 6.39
N ASN A 425 38.49 1.61 5.10
CA ASN A 425 37.66 2.25 4.08
C ASN A 425 37.46 1.32 2.88
N LEU A 426 36.25 1.37 2.32
CA LEU A 426 35.87 0.74 1.08
C LEU A 426 35.77 1.82 0.00
N ILE A 427 36.51 1.68 -1.09
CA ILE A 427 36.43 2.58 -2.24
C ILE A 427 35.66 1.89 -3.35
N VAL A 428 34.51 2.47 -3.72
CA VAL A 428 33.62 1.97 -4.77
C VAL A 428 33.40 3.02 -5.85
N GLU A 429 33.20 2.57 -7.08
CA GLU A 429 32.61 3.35 -8.16
C GLU A 429 31.17 2.90 -8.33
N VAL A 430 30.24 3.86 -8.29
CA VAL A 430 28.80 3.60 -8.40
C VAL A 430 28.22 4.48 -9.50
N SER A 431 27.49 3.88 -10.43
CA SER A 431 26.75 4.60 -11.46
C SER A 431 25.30 4.13 -11.51
N TYR A 432 24.41 5.03 -11.88
CA TYR A 432 22.99 4.73 -12.01
C TYR A 432 22.50 5.15 -13.39
N LYS A 433 21.86 4.24 -14.13
CA LYS A 433 21.29 4.51 -15.45
C LYS A 433 19.77 4.31 -15.43
N PRO A 434 18.95 5.35 -15.64
CA PRO A 434 17.50 5.21 -15.77
C PRO A 434 17.12 4.31 -16.96
N ILE A 435 16.05 3.52 -16.82
CA ILE A 435 15.46 2.70 -17.90
C ILE A 435 14.01 3.14 -18.13
N ASN A 436 13.53 3.23 -19.37
CA ASN A 436 12.09 3.37 -19.68
C ASN A 436 11.41 2.00 -19.76
N ILE A 437 10.09 1.92 -19.61
CA ILE A 437 9.34 0.64 -19.72
C ILE A 437 9.57 -0.09 -21.06
N GLU A 438 9.78 0.66 -22.15
CA GLU A 438 10.15 0.11 -23.47
C GLU A 438 11.63 -0.34 -23.54
N ASP A 439 12.52 0.31 -22.80
CA ASP A 439 13.91 -0.10 -22.63
C ASP A 439 14.04 -1.30 -21.68
N VAL A 440 13.10 -1.51 -20.75
CA VAL A 440 13.02 -2.74 -19.95
C VAL A 440 12.80 -3.94 -20.88
N ILE A 441 11.96 -3.81 -21.89
CA ILE A 441 11.73 -4.87 -22.89
C ILE A 441 12.99 -5.13 -23.73
N SER A 442 13.82 -4.12 -24.01
CA SER A 442 15.06 -4.26 -24.80
C SER A 442 16.31 -4.65 -23.98
N PHE A 443 16.38 -4.25 -22.71
CA PHE A 443 17.50 -4.48 -21.78
C PHE A 443 17.42 -5.85 -21.10
N VAL A 444 16.19 -6.37 -20.90
CA VAL A 444 15.92 -7.74 -20.45
C VAL A 444 16.45 -8.82 -21.43
N LEU A 445 17.01 -8.41 -22.58
CA LEU A 445 17.40 -9.29 -23.70
C LEU A 445 18.91 -9.44 -23.97
N LYS A 446 19.83 -8.99 -23.10
CA LYS A 446 21.26 -9.26 -23.28
C LYS A 446 21.80 -10.21 -22.21
N ALA A 447 22.27 -11.37 -22.65
CA ALA A 447 22.95 -12.34 -21.80
C ALA A 447 24.24 -11.74 -21.19
N PRO A 448 24.65 -12.15 -19.97
CA PRO A 448 25.90 -11.69 -19.36
C PRO A 448 27.11 -11.88 -20.28
N ILE A 449 28.08 -10.98 -20.18
CA ILE A 449 29.35 -11.09 -20.91
C ILE A 449 30.04 -12.41 -20.47
N GLY A 450 30.28 -13.31 -21.43
CA GLY A 450 30.81 -14.66 -21.18
C GLY A 450 29.84 -15.82 -21.43
N THR A 451 28.60 -15.54 -21.84
CA THR A 451 27.61 -16.57 -22.21
C THR A 451 28.07 -17.36 -23.45
N PRO A 452 28.14 -18.71 -23.40
CA PRO A 452 28.49 -19.54 -24.56
C PRO A 452 27.53 -19.32 -25.74
N LYS A 453 28.03 -19.49 -26.97
CA LYS A 453 27.31 -19.14 -28.21
C LYS A 453 25.94 -19.82 -28.36
N ASP A 454 25.79 -21.00 -27.77
CA ASP A 454 24.55 -21.81 -27.78
C ASP A 454 23.95 -21.97 -26.37
N GLY A 455 24.48 -21.22 -25.39
CA GLY A 455 24.12 -21.30 -23.98
C GLY A 455 23.01 -20.33 -23.56
N GLY A 456 22.54 -20.49 -22.32
CA GLY A 456 21.47 -19.68 -21.74
C GLY A 456 21.56 -19.60 -20.22
N LEU A 457 20.86 -18.62 -19.63
CA LEU A 457 20.75 -18.47 -18.18
C LEU A 457 19.48 -19.18 -17.70
N LEU A 458 19.61 -20.30 -16.99
CA LEU A 458 18.45 -20.88 -16.33
C LEU A 458 18.29 -20.27 -14.93
N VAL A 459 17.10 -19.72 -14.69
CA VAL A 459 16.65 -19.25 -13.39
C VAL A 459 15.52 -20.18 -12.93
N ILE A 460 15.62 -20.67 -11.70
CA ILE A 460 14.59 -21.46 -11.04
C ILE A 460 14.26 -20.76 -9.73
N ILE A 461 12.99 -20.43 -9.52
CA ILE A 461 12.54 -19.79 -8.28
C ILE A 461 11.64 -20.78 -7.55
N ILE A 462 11.93 -21.04 -6.28
CA ILE A 462 11.09 -21.87 -5.42
C ILE A 462 10.25 -20.93 -4.57
N HIS A 463 8.94 -20.90 -4.82
CA HIS A 463 7.97 -20.21 -3.97
C HIS A 463 7.36 -21.19 -2.97
N GLY A 464 7.90 -21.24 -1.75
CA GLY A 464 7.31 -21.93 -0.60
C GLY A 464 7.60 -23.44 -0.50
N ALA A 465 7.57 -23.94 0.73
CA ALA A 465 7.47 -25.36 1.04
C ALA A 465 6.61 -25.52 2.30
N ASN A 466 5.54 -26.31 2.23
CA ASN A 466 4.55 -26.41 3.30
C ASN A 466 4.77 -27.71 4.10
N LEU A 467 5.84 -27.75 4.88
CA LEU A 467 6.25 -28.95 5.61
C LEU A 467 5.56 -28.99 6.98
N TYR A 468 4.43 -29.68 7.04
CA TYR A 468 3.50 -29.63 8.19
C TYR A 468 4.04 -30.20 9.51
N GLU A 469 5.18 -30.91 9.55
CA GLU A 469 5.57 -31.66 10.77
C GLU A 469 7.07 -31.64 11.17
N THR A 470 7.98 -31.02 10.42
CA THR A 470 9.42 -31.08 10.75
C THR A 470 9.86 -29.93 11.66
N LYS A 471 10.14 -30.20 12.94
CA LYS A 471 10.87 -29.22 13.80
C LYS A 471 12.37 -29.35 13.53
N GLY A 472 13.00 -28.31 13.00
CA GLY A 472 14.46 -28.26 12.78
C GLY A 472 14.85 -27.48 11.53
N PRO A 473 16.14 -27.15 11.34
CA PRO A 473 16.67 -26.61 10.11
C PRO A 473 16.65 -27.63 8.96
N LEU A 474 16.46 -27.14 7.74
CA LEU A 474 16.31 -27.93 6.52
C LEU A 474 17.26 -27.42 5.44
N SER A 475 17.84 -28.32 4.65
CA SER A 475 18.59 -27.96 3.45
C SER A 475 17.88 -28.42 2.19
N VAL A 476 17.85 -27.53 1.18
CA VAL A 476 17.47 -27.88 -0.19
C VAL A 476 18.72 -27.91 -1.05
N SER A 477 18.97 -29.04 -1.70
CA SER A 477 20.09 -29.25 -2.61
C SER A 477 19.58 -29.37 -4.04
N LEU A 478 20.04 -28.48 -4.93
CA LEU A 478 19.83 -28.61 -6.36
C LEU A 478 20.93 -29.50 -6.93
N ILE A 479 20.53 -30.61 -7.53
CA ILE A 479 21.39 -31.59 -8.19
C ILE A 479 21.11 -31.55 -9.68
N PHE A 480 22.17 -31.32 -10.47
CA PHE A 480 22.06 -31.26 -11.92
C PHE A 480 23.22 -32.03 -12.56
N ARG A 481 22.86 -33.03 -13.39
CA ARG A 481 23.78 -34.02 -13.98
C ARG A 481 24.57 -34.80 -12.92
N GLY A 482 23.90 -35.18 -11.82
CA GLY A 482 24.49 -35.97 -10.73
C GLY A 482 25.42 -35.20 -9.80
N GLU A 483 25.60 -33.89 -10.01
CA GLU A 483 26.41 -33.03 -9.16
C GLU A 483 25.54 -32.07 -8.36
N VAL A 484 25.80 -31.95 -7.05
CA VAL A 484 25.21 -30.90 -6.21
C VAL A 484 25.74 -29.55 -6.69
N ARG A 485 24.87 -28.76 -7.31
CA ARG A 485 25.23 -27.42 -7.81
C ARG A 485 25.15 -26.38 -6.71
N LYS A 486 24.17 -26.50 -5.81
CA LYS A 486 23.95 -25.54 -4.73
C LYS A 486 23.12 -26.18 -3.63
N THR A 487 23.53 -25.98 -2.38
CA THR A 487 22.78 -26.37 -1.18
C THR A 487 22.53 -25.12 -0.34
N LYS A 488 21.31 -24.97 0.19
CA LYS A 488 20.95 -23.88 1.11
C LYS A 488 20.23 -24.45 2.33
N SER A 489 20.82 -24.24 3.51
CA SER A 489 20.28 -24.57 4.83
C SER A 489 19.40 -23.44 5.37
N MET A 490 18.34 -23.78 6.09
CA MET A 490 17.30 -22.85 6.53
C MET A 490 16.78 -23.24 7.91
N MET A 491 16.43 -22.29 8.78
CA MET A 491 15.70 -22.61 10.03
C MET A 491 14.19 -22.63 9.77
N ASN A 492 13.50 -23.71 10.17
CA ASN A 492 12.05 -23.76 10.09
C ASN A 492 11.44 -22.70 11.02
N THR A 493 10.97 -21.60 10.43
CA THR A 493 10.18 -20.57 11.11
C THR A 493 8.77 -20.68 10.57
N ASN A 494 7.77 -20.79 11.45
CA ASN A 494 6.34 -21.06 11.15
C ASN A 494 5.64 -20.00 10.25
N ILE A 495 6.23 -19.59 9.13
CA ILE A 495 5.72 -18.58 8.19
C ILE A 495 5.73 -19.20 6.77
N PRO A 496 4.57 -19.29 6.08
CA PRO A 496 4.38 -20.19 4.95
C PRO A 496 4.76 -19.61 3.57
N VAL A 497 5.58 -18.57 3.46
CA VAL A 497 5.95 -18.00 2.14
C VAL A 497 7.45 -17.76 2.06
N TRP A 498 8.13 -18.56 1.24
CA TRP A 498 9.55 -18.48 0.93
C TRP A 498 9.70 -18.20 -0.57
N ILE A 499 10.66 -17.38 -0.99
CA ILE A 499 11.01 -17.20 -2.41
C ILE A 499 12.53 -17.38 -2.50
N GLN A 500 12.99 -18.38 -3.25
CA GLN A 500 14.43 -18.60 -3.48
C GLN A 500 14.77 -18.78 -4.93
N GLU A 501 15.69 -17.95 -5.41
CA GLU A 501 16.23 -18.02 -6.76
C GLU A 501 17.50 -18.89 -6.83
N PHE A 502 17.53 -19.77 -7.82
CA PHE A 502 18.67 -20.56 -8.27
C PHE A 502 18.97 -20.18 -9.71
N THR A 503 20.18 -19.70 -9.97
CA THR A 503 20.57 -19.15 -11.27
C THR A 503 21.84 -19.83 -11.75
N PHE A 504 21.84 -20.34 -12.98
CA PHE A 504 23.00 -21.02 -13.57
C PHE A 504 23.12 -20.82 -15.08
N MET A 505 24.36 -20.81 -15.53
CA MET A 505 24.72 -20.75 -16.95
C MET A 505 24.78 -22.17 -17.51
N LEU A 506 24.03 -22.42 -18.58
CA LEU A 506 24.14 -23.65 -19.36
C LEU A 506 24.85 -23.38 -20.67
N GLU A 507 25.71 -24.30 -21.09
CA GLU A 507 26.42 -24.21 -22.37
C GLU A 507 25.51 -24.54 -23.57
N GLN A 508 24.41 -25.27 -23.35
CA GLN A 508 23.45 -25.72 -24.36
C GLN A 508 22.02 -25.79 -23.79
N PRO A 509 20.95 -25.72 -24.62
CA PRO A 509 19.56 -25.90 -24.20
C PRO A 509 19.35 -27.27 -23.58
N PRO A 510 18.77 -27.34 -22.38
CA PRO A 510 18.44 -28.62 -21.78
C PRO A 510 17.19 -29.18 -22.46
N THR A 511 17.39 -29.87 -23.58
CA THR A 511 16.25 -30.33 -24.40
C THR A 511 15.55 -31.55 -23.83
N ASP A 512 16.16 -32.31 -22.92
CA ASP A 512 15.60 -33.54 -22.33
C ASP A 512 16.11 -33.85 -20.90
N GLU A 513 16.69 -32.87 -20.21
CA GLU A 513 17.31 -33.07 -18.88
C GLU A 513 16.35 -32.73 -17.73
N ASN A 514 16.53 -33.39 -16.58
CA ASN A 514 15.83 -33.03 -15.34
C ASN A 514 16.80 -32.31 -14.39
N VAL A 515 16.26 -31.36 -13.62
CA VAL A 515 16.91 -30.85 -12.41
C VAL A 515 16.28 -31.56 -11.22
N HIS A 516 17.13 -32.20 -10.42
CA HIS A 516 16.72 -32.90 -9.22
C HIS A 516 16.87 -31.99 -8.01
N PHE A 517 15.87 -31.94 -7.15
CA PHE A 517 15.93 -31.22 -5.89
C PHE A 517 15.78 -32.22 -4.75
N ASP A 518 16.77 -32.26 -3.87
CA ASP A 518 16.74 -33.04 -2.64
C ASP A 518 16.45 -32.13 -1.45
N VAL A 519 15.52 -32.52 -0.59
CA VAL A 519 15.21 -31.83 0.65
C VAL A 519 15.62 -32.71 1.83
N ILE A 520 16.48 -32.19 2.70
CA ILE A 520 17.10 -32.92 3.81
C ILE A 520 16.82 -32.17 5.11
N ASN A 521 16.56 -32.91 6.18
CA ASN A 521 16.57 -32.35 7.53
C ASN A 521 18.02 -32.24 8.02
N ASP A 522 18.48 -31.03 8.33
CA ASP A 522 19.88 -30.79 8.71
C ASP A 522 20.25 -31.39 10.08
N GLU A 523 19.25 -31.59 10.96
CA GLU A 523 19.47 -32.18 12.27
C GLU A 523 19.56 -33.71 12.23
N SER A 524 18.68 -34.38 11.49
CA SER A 524 18.70 -35.84 11.37
C SER A 524 19.56 -36.35 10.22
N MET A 525 19.94 -35.47 9.28
CA MET A 525 20.54 -35.81 7.98
C MET A 525 19.69 -36.79 7.16
N GLU A 526 18.39 -36.89 7.46
CA GLU A 526 17.47 -37.77 6.74
C GLU A 526 16.80 -37.02 5.57
N PRO A 527 16.67 -37.67 4.39
CA PRO A 527 15.98 -37.10 3.25
C PRO A 527 14.46 -37.06 3.50
N ILE A 528 13.89 -35.87 3.36
CA ILE A 528 12.45 -35.57 3.52
C ILE A 528 11.68 -35.95 2.24
N GLY A 529 12.30 -35.72 1.09
CA GLY A 529 11.76 -36.07 -0.21
C GLY A 529 12.45 -35.28 -1.30
N TRP A 530 12.10 -35.57 -2.55
CA TRP A 530 12.77 -35.00 -3.71
C TRP A 530 11.78 -34.67 -4.84
N VAL A 531 12.21 -33.85 -5.79
CA VAL A 531 11.44 -33.54 -6.99
C VAL A 531 12.34 -33.42 -8.21
N ASP A 532 11.94 -34.08 -9.30
CA ASP A 532 12.54 -33.91 -10.61
C ASP A 532 11.74 -32.91 -11.45
N VAL A 533 12.43 -31.89 -11.96
CA VAL A 533 11.85 -30.87 -12.83
C VAL A 533 12.39 -31.05 -14.24
N SER A 534 11.50 -31.41 -15.18
CA SER A 534 11.83 -31.55 -16.60
C SER A 534 12.13 -30.21 -17.25
N LEU A 535 13.40 -29.99 -17.62
CA LEU A 535 13.85 -28.77 -18.28
C LEU A 535 13.24 -28.58 -19.68
N ALA A 536 12.84 -29.67 -20.35
CA ALA A 536 12.12 -29.62 -21.62
C ALA A 536 10.72 -28.99 -21.48
N SER A 537 10.00 -29.30 -20.40
CA SER A 537 8.67 -28.74 -20.10
C SER A 537 8.77 -27.26 -19.73
N VAL A 538 9.83 -26.93 -19.00
CA VAL A 538 10.26 -25.61 -18.56
C VAL A 538 10.60 -24.68 -19.74
N VAL A 539 11.31 -25.18 -20.76
CA VAL A 539 11.69 -24.39 -21.94
C VAL A 539 10.50 -24.20 -22.91
N ASN A 540 9.57 -25.16 -22.97
CA ASN A 540 8.45 -25.13 -23.93
C ASN A 540 7.15 -24.48 -23.40
N SER A 541 6.94 -24.47 -22.09
CA SER A 541 5.74 -23.85 -21.50
C SER A 541 5.94 -22.33 -21.37
N LYS A 542 5.25 -21.55 -22.20
CA LYS A 542 5.16 -20.07 -22.04
C LYS A 542 4.30 -19.65 -20.83
N LEU A 543 4.18 -20.49 -19.81
CA LEU A 543 3.28 -20.35 -18.65
C LEU A 543 4.10 -20.05 -17.39
N THR A 544 3.60 -19.15 -16.54
CA THR A 544 4.35 -18.62 -15.38
C THR A 544 4.24 -19.45 -14.11
N ASP A 545 3.33 -20.42 -13.99
CA ASP A 545 3.06 -21.10 -12.71
C ASP A 545 2.86 -22.62 -12.91
N VAL A 546 3.86 -23.45 -12.56
CA VAL A 546 3.77 -24.93 -12.58
C VAL A 546 4.08 -25.48 -11.19
N TYR A 547 3.23 -26.38 -10.70
CA TYR A 547 3.29 -26.96 -9.35
C TYR A 547 3.87 -28.37 -9.39
N TYR A 548 4.80 -28.67 -8.48
CA TYR A 548 5.37 -30.01 -8.31
C TYR A 548 5.22 -30.48 -6.86
N SER A 549 4.74 -31.71 -6.68
CA SER A 549 4.71 -32.40 -5.39
C SER A 549 6.03 -33.15 -5.18
N LEU A 550 6.56 -33.17 -3.95
CA LEU A 550 7.68 -34.07 -3.63
C LEU A 550 7.24 -35.52 -3.76
N GLU A 551 8.11 -36.36 -4.28
CA GLU A 551 8.01 -37.81 -4.08
C GLU A 551 8.54 -38.14 -2.68
N PRO A 552 7.69 -38.64 -1.76
CA PRO A 552 8.10 -38.90 -0.40
C PRO A 552 9.03 -40.12 -0.34
N THR A 553 10.12 -40.00 0.42
CA THR A 553 10.93 -41.16 0.85
C THR A 553 10.23 -41.95 1.97
N TYR A 554 9.36 -41.32 2.76
CA TYR A 554 8.44 -41.91 3.77
C TYR A 554 7.21 -41.00 3.97
N PRO A 555 6.04 -41.49 4.46
CA PRO A 555 4.76 -40.83 4.22
C PRO A 555 4.49 -39.66 5.17
N VAL A 556 5.12 -38.49 4.95
CA VAL A 556 4.69 -37.22 5.56
C VAL A 556 5.12 -36.02 4.69
N GLY A 557 4.15 -35.30 4.11
CA GLY A 557 4.31 -33.90 3.66
C GLY A 557 4.25 -33.65 2.15
N GLU A 558 3.47 -32.65 1.75
CA GLU A 558 3.46 -32.07 0.40
C GLU A 558 4.28 -30.76 0.40
N ILE A 559 5.16 -30.56 -0.59
CA ILE A 559 5.73 -29.24 -0.91
C ILE A 559 4.96 -28.68 -2.10
N ALA A 560 4.54 -27.42 -2.01
CA ALA A 560 4.01 -26.68 -3.14
C ALA A 560 5.15 -25.84 -3.74
N VAL A 561 5.79 -26.32 -4.81
CA VAL A 561 6.70 -25.49 -5.61
C VAL A 561 5.83 -24.61 -6.49
N THR A 562 5.68 -23.32 -6.17
CA THR A 562 5.01 -22.38 -7.09
C THR A 562 6.03 -21.68 -7.98
N ASN A 563 5.71 -21.54 -9.27
CA ASN A 563 6.28 -20.59 -10.22
C ASN A 563 7.76 -20.80 -10.59
N LEU A 564 8.01 -21.65 -11.59
CA LEU A 564 9.25 -21.54 -12.33
C LEU A 564 9.16 -20.43 -13.40
N LEU A 565 9.78 -19.30 -13.13
CA LEU A 565 10.02 -18.25 -14.13
C LEU A 565 11.28 -18.59 -14.92
N HIS A 566 11.11 -19.05 -16.16
CA HIS A 566 12.22 -19.43 -17.03
C HIS A 566 12.56 -18.36 -18.07
N ARG A 567 13.87 -18.20 -18.34
CA ARG A 567 14.37 -17.36 -19.43
C ARG A 567 15.45 -18.11 -20.23
N TRP A 568 15.04 -18.98 -21.16
CA TRP A 568 15.95 -19.58 -22.13
C TRP A 568 16.04 -18.73 -23.41
N ARG A 569 17.24 -18.36 -23.90
CA ARG A 569 17.41 -17.87 -25.28
C ARG A 569 18.82 -18.15 -25.84
N CYS A 570 18.89 -18.86 -26.96
CA CYS A 570 20.10 -18.98 -27.78
C CYS A 570 20.47 -17.65 -28.44
N ILE A 571 21.77 -17.39 -28.61
CA ILE A 571 22.27 -16.28 -29.41
C ILE A 571 22.07 -16.66 -30.89
N GLY A 572 21.11 -16.03 -31.61
CA GLY A 572 21.13 -16.13 -33.08
C GLY A 572 19.85 -15.94 -33.87
N GLU A 573 18.64 -15.88 -33.31
CA GLU A 573 17.45 -15.70 -34.15
C GLU A 573 17.07 -14.22 -34.36
N PRO A 574 16.91 -13.77 -35.61
CA PRO A 574 16.50 -12.40 -35.91
C PRO A 574 15.03 -12.17 -35.56
N LEU A 575 14.73 -10.95 -35.11
CA LEU A 575 13.37 -10.44 -34.95
C LEU A 575 12.64 -10.50 -36.30
N LEU A 576 11.74 -11.48 -36.47
CA LEU A 576 10.66 -11.35 -37.44
C LEU A 576 9.46 -10.70 -36.73
N ARG A 577 8.86 -9.75 -37.47
CA ARG A 577 7.95 -8.68 -37.05
C ARG A 577 6.82 -9.07 -36.11
#